data_AF-A0A840PSP4-F1
#
_entry.id   AF-A0A840PSP4-F1
#
_cell.length_a   1.000
_cell.length_b   1.000
_cell.length_c   1.000
_cell.angle_alpha   90.00
_cell.angle_beta   90.00
_cell.angle_gamma   90.00
#
_symmetry.space_group_name_H-M   'P 1'
#
loop_
_entity.id
_entity.type
_entity.pdbx_description
1 polymer ?
#
loop_
_entity_poly.entity_id
_entity_poly.type
_entity_poly.pdbx_seq_one_letter_code
_entity_poly.pdbx_strand_id
1 'polypeptide(L)'
;MEKRKYNKVKDSQSQKERGEVVIIMKNISDLIEGYLKQVIELGGKGHIEIKRSELADMFQCVPSQINYVINTRFTVERGYLVESKRGGGGYIRIFRVKPSSKVELIENIIKQIEKGATQNMAEDIIYRLLDEGVITDREATIMLAAIDRNTLKLQLPARDELRAAILTSMLLTLKYEK
;
A
#
# COMPACT_ATOMS: atom_id res chain seq x y z
N MET A 1 48.40 -5.27 -30.52
CA MET A 1 47.70 -4.26 -29.71
C MET A 1 46.21 -4.56 -29.81
N GLU A 2 45.72 -5.46 -28.94
CA GLU A 2 44.91 -5.16 -27.73
C GLU A 2 43.48 -4.70 -28.10
N LYS A 3 42.44 -5.56 -28.04
CA LYS A 3 41.74 -6.11 -26.84
C LYS A 3 41.45 -4.98 -25.82
N ARG A 4 40.21 -4.66 -25.45
CA ARG A 4 39.19 -5.54 -24.84
C ARG A 4 37.79 -4.90 -24.89
N LYS A 5 36.84 -5.61 -25.52
CA LYS A 5 35.44 -5.67 -25.05
C LYS A 5 35.41 -6.68 -23.89
N TYR A 6 34.81 -6.32 -22.76
CA TYR A 6 34.35 -7.23 -21.70
C TYR A 6 32.90 -6.81 -21.39
N ASN A 7 31.91 -7.57 -21.83
CA ASN A 7 31.31 -8.76 -21.19
C ASN A 7 30.41 -8.37 -19.99
N LYS A 8 29.09 -8.52 -20.07
CA LYS A 8 28.29 -9.77 -20.09
C LYS A 8 27.83 -10.08 -18.66
N VAL A 9 26.56 -9.81 -18.39
CA VAL A 9 25.78 -10.60 -17.44
C VAL A 9 24.48 -10.98 -18.16
N LYS A 10 24.55 -12.09 -18.89
CA LYS A 10 23.43 -13.01 -19.03
C LYS A 10 23.61 -14.02 -17.90
N ASP A 11 22.57 -14.18 -17.11
CA ASP A 11 22.07 -15.47 -16.63
C ASP A 11 20.58 -15.21 -16.29
N SER A 12 19.66 -15.32 -17.25
CA SER A 12 18.88 -16.52 -17.57
C SER A 12 18.50 -17.37 -16.37
N GLN A 13 17.21 -17.39 -16.04
CA GLN A 13 16.41 -18.61 -16.02
C GLN A 13 14.90 -18.28 -15.97
N SER A 14 14.26 -18.46 -17.11
CA SER A 14 12.86 -18.85 -17.20
C SER A 14 12.78 -20.36 -17.00
N GLN A 15 12.07 -20.81 -15.96
CA GLN A 15 11.49 -22.15 -15.95
C GLN A 15 9.97 -22.00 -15.84
N LYS A 16 9.29 -22.48 -16.88
CA LYS A 16 7.85 -22.72 -16.90
C LYS A 16 7.65 -24.12 -16.33
N GLU A 17 6.98 -24.25 -15.19
CA GLU A 17 6.12 -25.41 -14.90
C GLU A 17 5.19 -25.13 -13.71
N ARG A 18 3.93 -25.51 -13.92
CA ARG A 18 2.71 -25.47 -13.10
C ARG A 18 2.85 -25.16 -11.60
N GLY A 19 2.13 -24.11 -11.18
CA GLY A 19 1.96 -23.67 -9.80
C GLY A 19 2.45 -22.23 -9.69
N GLU A 20 1.56 -21.25 -9.90
CA GLU A 20 1.91 -19.83 -9.87
C GLU A 20 2.37 -19.41 -8.47
N VAL A 21 3.67 -19.55 -8.22
CA VAL A 21 4.37 -18.71 -7.26
C VAL A 21 4.44 -17.33 -7.90
N VAL A 22 3.60 -16.42 -7.42
CA VAL A 22 3.68 -15.00 -7.78
C VAL A 22 5.00 -14.47 -7.23
N ILE A 23 6.05 -14.52 -8.04
CA ILE A 23 7.29 -13.81 -7.76
C ILE A 23 6.97 -12.33 -8.01
N ILE A 24 6.64 -11.60 -6.95
CA ILE A 24 6.49 -10.15 -7.02
C ILE A 24 7.87 -9.61 -7.40
N MET A 25 8.03 -9.27 -8.68
CA MET A 25 9.13 -8.41 -9.14
C MET A 25 8.99 -7.10 -8.37
N LYS A 26 9.71 -6.98 -7.25
CA LYS A 26 9.68 -5.78 -6.42
C LYS A 26 10.23 -4.64 -7.24
N ASN A 27 9.34 -3.76 -7.69
CA ASN A 27 9.75 -2.54 -8.36
C ASN A 27 10.38 -1.61 -7.30
N ILE A 28 11.07 -0.56 -7.72
CA ILE A 28 11.76 0.35 -6.79
C ILE A 28 10.83 0.98 -5.76
N SER A 29 9.55 1.19 -6.10
CA SER A 29 8.54 1.69 -5.17
C SER A 29 8.26 0.69 -4.05
N ASP A 30 8.16 -0.59 -4.38
CA ASP A 30 7.90 -1.65 -3.41
C ASP A 30 9.11 -1.87 -2.48
N LEU A 31 10.33 -1.68 -3.01
CA LEU A 31 11.55 -1.71 -2.21
C LEU A 31 11.61 -0.56 -1.21
N ILE A 32 11.31 0.66 -1.66
CA ILE A 32 11.25 1.85 -0.78
C ILE A 32 10.15 1.67 0.26
N GLU A 33 8.95 1.22 -0.14
CA GLU A 33 7.84 0.96 0.78
C GLU A 33 8.24 -0.07 1.85
N GLY A 34 8.77 -1.22 1.44
CA GLY A 34 9.16 -2.29 2.35
C GLY A 34 10.23 -1.84 3.35
N TYR A 35 11.23 -1.09 2.88
CA TYR A 35 12.24 -0.49 3.75
C TYR A 35 11.63 0.46 4.78
N LEU A 36 10.80 1.41 4.33
CA LEU A 36 10.18 2.39 5.23
C LEU A 36 9.26 1.71 6.27
N LYS A 37 8.45 0.73 5.85
CA LYS A 37 7.63 -0.09 6.75
C LYS A 37 8.49 -0.80 7.80
N GLN A 38 9.58 -1.43 7.38
CA GLN A 38 10.49 -2.13 8.28
C GLN A 38 11.12 -1.19 9.32
N VAL A 39 11.58 0.00 8.90
CA VAL A 39 12.19 0.96 9.81
C VAL A 39 11.17 1.54 10.80
N ILE A 40 9.93 1.77 10.36
CA ILE A 40 8.85 2.24 11.25
C ILE A 40 8.54 1.21 12.34
N GLU A 41 8.44 -0.08 11.99
CA GLU A 41 8.16 -1.15 12.95
C GLU A 41 9.33 -1.41 13.90
N LEU A 42 10.57 -1.42 13.39
CA LEU A 42 11.77 -1.63 14.22
C LEU A 42 12.12 -0.44 15.12
N GLY A 43 11.75 0.78 14.71
CA GLY A 43 12.10 2.00 15.43
C GLY A 43 11.41 2.18 16.79
N GLY A 44 10.39 1.36 17.11
CA GLY A 44 9.69 1.34 18.40
C GLY A 44 8.88 2.61 18.74
N LYS A 45 9.08 3.71 18.01
CA LYS A 45 8.42 5.02 18.22
C LYS A 45 7.17 5.22 17.35
N GLY A 46 6.81 4.25 16.52
CA GLY A 46 5.64 4.32 15.63
C GLY A 46 5.75 5.37 14.51
N HIS A 47 6.92 5.97 14.32
CA HIS A 47 7.18 6.94 13.27
C HIS A 47 8.64 6.94 12.81
N ILE A 48 8.87 7.46 11.62
CA ILE A 48 10.19 7.69 11.03
C ILE A 48 10.27 9.13 10.53
N GLU A 49 11.45 9.74 10.66
CA GLU A 49 11.81 11.00 10.01
C GLU A 49 12.92 10.73 9.01
N ILE A 50 12.70 11.16 7.77
CA ILE A 50 13.64 10.97 6.66
C ILE A 50 13.88 12.29 5.92
N LYS A 51 15.04 12.39 5.27
CA LYS A 51 15.25 13.39 4.22
C LYS A 51 15.03 12.75 2.86
N ARG A 52 14.32 13.46 1.99
CA ARG A 52 13.99 13.00 0.63
C ARG A 52 15.25 12.75 -0.21
N SER A 53 16.23 13.65 -0.12
CA SER A 53 17.49 13.53 -0.85
C SER A 53 18.29 12.31 -0.41
N GLU A 54 18.46 12.12 0.91
CA GLU A 54 19.21 10.99 1.47
C GLU A 54 18.57 9.65 1.06
N LEU A 55 17.23 9.55 1.11
CA LEU A 55 16.54 8.34 0.69
C LEU A 55 16.66 8.11 -0.82
N ALA A 56 16.58 9.19 -1.62
CA ALA A 56 16.74 9.11 -3.07
C ALA A 56 18.15 8.63 -3.47
N ASP A 57 19.18 9.15 -2.79
CA ASP A 57 20.58 8.74 -3.00
C ASP A 57 20.79 7.28 -2.58
N MET A 58 20.23 6.85 -1.45
CA MET A 58 20.34 5.47 -0.96
C MET A 58 19.73 4.46 -1.95
N PHE A 59 18.57 4.76 -2.53
CA PHE A 59 17.92 3.90 -3.53
C PHE A 59 18.36 4.19 -4.98
N GLN A 60 19.32 5.10 -5.18
CA GLN A 60 19.83 5.50 -6.50
C GLN A 60 18.70 5.91 -7.45
N CYS A 61 17.77 6.74 -6.97
CA CYS A 61 16.59 7.19 -7.69
C CYS A 61 16.40 8.71 -7.62
N VAL A 62 15.49 9.24 -8.44
CA VAL A 62 15.17 10.68 -8.40
C VAL A 62 14.30 11.03 -7.17
N PRO A 63 14.44 12.24 -6.57
CA PRO A 63 13.65 12.62 -5.40
C PRO A 63 12.12 12.58 -5.59
N SER A 64 11.63 12.73 -6.83
CA SER A 64 10.20 12.59 -7.15
C SER A 64 9.69 11.16 -6.91
N GLN A 65 10.55 10.14 -7.04
CA GLN A 65 10.18 8.74 -6.76
C GLN A 65 9.80 8.56 -5.29
N ILE A 66 10.52 9.21 -4.37
CA ILE A 66 10.19 9.19 -2.95
C ILE A 66 8.80 9.80 -2.72
N ASN A 67 8.50 10.95 -3.32
CA ASN A 67 7.18 11.56 -3.20
C ASN A 67 6.08 10.66 -3.75
N TYR A 68 6.32 10.02 -4.89
CA TYR A 68 5.37 9.09 -5.46
C TYR A 68 5.05 7.96 -4.49
N VAL A 69 6.08 7.32 -3.91
CA VAL A 69 5.91 6.26 -2.92
C VAL A 69 5.13 6.75 -1.70
N ILE A 70 5.53 7.89 -1.13
CA ILE A 70 4.87 8.47 0.04
C ILE A 70 3.38 8.74 -0.22
N ASN A 71 3.07 9.43 -1.32
CA ASN A 71 1.71 9.85 -1.64
C ASN A 71 0.78 8.69 -2.02
N THR A 72 1.33 7.54 -2.43
CA THR A 72 0.52 6.41 -2.91
C THR A 72 0.50 5.22 -1.95
N ARG A 73 1.47 5.09 -1.04
CA ARG A 73 1.62 3.92 -0.14
C ARG A 73 1.49 4.28 1.33
N PHE A 74 1.72 5.54 1.69
CA PHE A 74 1.66 6.03 3.06
C PHE A 74 0.50 7.02 3.22
N THR A 75 -0.70 6.54 2.89
CA THR A 75 -1.97 7.29 2.94
C THR A 75 -2.75 7.01 4.24
N VAL A 76 -3.75 7.84 4.54
CA VAL A 76 -4.62 7.65 5.71
C VAL A 76 -5.44 6.36 5.56
N GLU A 77 -5.90 6.08 4.34
CA GLU A 77 -6.57 4.84 3.93
C GLU A 77 -5.72 3.61 4.28
N ARG A 78 -4.40 3.68 4.09
CA ARG A 78 -3.44 2.63 4.43
C ARG A 78 -2.95 2.66 5.88
N GLY A 79 -3.44 3.60 6.70
CA GLY A 79 -3.10 3.69 8.13
C GLY A 79 -1.83 4.48 8.41
N TYR A 80 -1.50 5.47 7.58
CA TYR A 80 -0.35 6.34 7.79
C TYR A 80 -0.76 7.82 7.79
N LEU A 81 -0.08 8.59 8.63
CA LEU A 81 -0.13 10.05 8.60
C LEU A 81 1.24 10.56 8.16
N VAL A 82 1.27 11.49 7.20
CA VAL A 82 2.50 12.05 6.66
C VAL A 82 2.54 13.55 6.89
N GLU A 83 3.62 14.02 7.50
CA GLU A 83 3.97 15.43 7.63
C GLU A 83 5.21 15.73 6.80
N SER A 84 5.30 16.93 6.23
CA SER A 84 6.51 17.35 5.52
C SER A 84 6.84 18.82 5.77
N LYS A 85 8.14 19.12 5.84
CA LYS A 85 8.69 20.48 5.94
C LYS A 85 9.59 20.77 4.74
N ARG A 86 9.43 21.94 4.13
CA ARG A 86 10.28 22.42 3.02
C ARG A 86 11.41 23.33 3.54
N GLY A 87 12.47 23.51 2.75
CA GLY A 87 13.63 24.38 3.05
C GLY A 87 14.94 23.62 3.33
N GLY A 88 16.01 24.33 3.71
CA GLY A 88 17.37 23.78 3.88
C GLY A 88 17.54 22.71 4.96
N GLY A 89 16.51 22.49 5.79
CA GLY A 89 16.42 21.38 6.76
C GLY A 89 15.10 20.61 6.61
N GLY A 90 14.59 20.49 5.40
CA GLY A 90 13.33 19.80 5.11
C GLY A 90 13.39 18.31 5.44
N TYR A 91 12.27 17.78 5.92
CA TYR A 91 12.10 16.36 6.24
C TYR A 91 10.69 15.88 5.86
N ILE A 92 10.54 14.57 5.76
CA ILE A 92 9.25 13.88 5.70
C ILE A 92 9.17 13.03 6.96
N ARG A 93 8.07 13.17 7.70
CA ARG A 93 7.78 12.35 8.87
C ARG A 93 6.57 11.50 8.59
N ILE A 94 6.70 10.20 8.79
CA ILE A 94 5.64 9.21 8.53
C ILE A 94 5.30 8.56 9.86
N PHE A 95 4.03 8.61 10.24
CA PHE A 95 3.50 7.99 11.45
C PHE A 95 2.63 6.79 11.06
N ARG A 96 2.79 5.66 11.75
CA ARG A 96 1.85 4.53 11.66
C ARG A 96 0.70 4.79 12.63
N VAL A 97 -0.51 4.84 12.10
CA VAL A 97 -1.73 4.95 12.91
C VAL A 97 -2.18 3.54 13.29
N LYS A 98 -1.77 3.09 14.48
CA LYS A 98 -2.22 1.81 15.04
C LYS A 98 -3.58 1.99 15.72
N PRO A 99 -4.64 1.30 15.26
CA PRO A 99 -5.92 1.32 15.94
C PRO A 99 -5.81 0.61 17.31
N SER A 100 -6.61 1.01 18.29
CA SER A 100 -6.60 0.35 19.61
C SER A 100 -7.29 -1.02 19.58
N SER A 101 -8.15 -1.27 18.58
CA SER A 101 -8.82 -2.56 18.37
C SER A 101 -9.28 -2.76 16.92
N LYS A 102 -9.55 -4.03 16.54
CA LYS A 102 -10.20 -4.39 15.26
C LYS A 102 -11.53 -3.66 15.06
N VAL A 103 -12.32 -3.52 16.13
CA VAL A 103 -13.62 -2.84 16.10
C VAL A 103 -13.46 -1.37 15.75
N GLU A 104 -12.53 -0.68 16.39
CA GLU A 104 -12.27 0.74 16.13
C GLU A 104 -11.77 0.97 14.70
N LEU A 105 -10.87 0.10 14.21
CA LEU A 105 -10.39 0.16 12.82
C LEU A 105 -11.56 0.09 11.83
N ILE A 106 -12.45 -0.88 12.00
CA ILE A 106 -13.61 -1.09 11.14
C ILE A 106 -14.55 0.13 11.18
N GLU A 107 -14.84 0.65 12.36
CA GLU A 107 -15.72 1.83 12.51
C GLU A 107 -15.14 3.08 11.83
N ASN A 108 -13.83 3.28 11.94
CA ASN A 108 -13.15 4.39 11.27
C ASN A 108 -13.20 4.25 9.75
N ILE A 109 -12.99 3.04 9.22
CA ILE A 109 -13.08 2.77 7.78
C ILE A 109 -14.50 3.02 7.27
N ILE A 110 -15.53 2.54 7.98
CA ILE A 110 -16.94 2.74 7.59
C ILE A 110 -17.27 4.23 7.48
N LYS A 111 -16.84 5.05 8.45
CA LYS A 111 -17.02 6.51 8.40
C LYS A 111 -16.30 7.13 7.22
N GLN A 112 -15.11 6.65 6.86
CA GLN A 112 -14.32 7.17 5.74
C GLN A 112 -14.98 6.94 4.38
N ILE A 113 -15.72 5.83 4.20
CA ILE A 113 -16.37 5.48 2.93
C ILE A 113 -17.85 5.87 2.84
N GLU A 114 -18.40 6.55 3.85
CA GLU A 114 -19.83 6.87 3.95
C GLU A 114 -20.40 7.57 2.71
N LYS A 115 -19.58 8.39 2.03
CA LYS A 115 -19.98 9.17 0.84
C LYS A 115 -19.65 8.48 -0.49
N GLY A 116 -19.28 7.21 -0.46
CA GLY A 116 -18.81 6.46 -1.62
C GLY A 116 -17.33 6.11 -1.51
N ALA A 117 -16.94 5.05 -2.22
CA ALA A 117 -15.59 4.55 -2.25
C ALA A 117 -15.12 4.44 -3.70
N THR A 118 -14.07 5.18 -4.06
CA THR A 118 -13.37 4.97 -5.34
C THR A 118 -12.69 3.60 -5.33
N GLN A 119 -12.34 3.08 -6.51
CA GLN A 119 -11.60 1.82 -6.63
C GLN A 119 -10.32 1.84 -5.78
N ASN A 120 -9.47 2.86 -5.93
CA ASN A 120 -8.18 2.92 -5.25
C ASN A 120 -8.36 3.02 -3.72
N MET A 121 -9.31 3.84 -3.26
CA MET A 121 -9.61 3.96 -1.83
C MET A 121 -10.05 2.61 -1.24
N ALA A 122 -10.91 1.89 -1.96
CA ALA A 122 -11.39 0.58 -1.55
C ALA A 122 -10.28 -0.48 -1.50
N GLU A 123 -9.40 -0.49 -2.51
CA GLU A 123 -8.22 -1.36 -2.53
C GLU A 123 -7.29 -1.07 -1.34
N ASP A 124 -6.98 0.21 -1.08
CA ASP A 124 -6.14 0.62 0.04
C ASP A 124 -6.72 0.21 1.39
N ILE A 125 -8.04 0.31 1.56
CA ILE A 125 -8.76 -0.18 2.74
C ILE A 125 -8.59 -1.70 2.89
N ILE A 126 -8.78 -2.48 1.81
CA ILE A 126 -8.64 -3.94 1.86
C ILE A 126 -7.21 -4.33 2.21
N TYR A 127 -6.21 -3.70 1.61
CA TYR A 127 -4.81 -3.94 1.95
C TYR A 127 -4.49 -3.57 3.40
N ARG A 128 -5.11 -2.50 3.94
CA ARG A 128 -4.95 -2.17 5.36
C ARG A 128 -5.54 -3.24 6.28
N LEU A 129 -6.72 -3.77 5.95
CA LEU A 129 -7.33 -4.86 6.73
C LEU A 129 -6.45 -6.12 6.71
N LEU A 130 -5.82 -6.41 5.57
CA LEU A 130 -4.87 -7.51 5.42
C LEU A 130 -3.59 -7.26 6.24
N ASP A 131 -2.98 -6.07 6.12
CA ASP A 131 -1.77 -5.67 6.87
C ASP A 131 -1.99 -5.72 8.40
N GLU A 132 -3.20 -5.40 8.86
CA GLU A 132 -3.60 -5.44 10.29
C GLU A 132 -4.10 -6.84 10.74
N GLY A 133 -4.07 -7.84 9.86
CA GLY A 133 -4.50 -9.21 10.18
C GLY A 133 -6.00 -9.37 10.47
N VAL A 134 -6.82 -8.43 10.01
CA VAL A 134 -8.29 -8.49 10.16
C VAL A 134 -8.92 -9.49 9.20
N ILE A 135 -8.31 -9.63 8.02
CA ILE A 135 -8.70 -10.56 6.96
C ILE A 135 -7.47 -11.32 6.47
N THR A 136 -7.71 -12.45 5.84
CA THR A 136 -6.72 -13.30 5.17
C THR A 136 -6.49 -12.88 3.72
N ASP A 137 -5.39 -13.33 3.11
CA ASP A 137 -5.11 -13.09 1.68
C ASP A 137 -6.25 -13.57 0.77
N ARG A 138 -6.88 -14.70 1.14
CA ARG A 138 -8.01 -15.27 0.41
C ARG A 138 -9.21 -14.35 0.46
N GLU A 139 -9.56 -13.83 1.63
CA GLU A 139 -10.66 -12.88 1.81
C GLU A 139 -10.39 -11.58 1.07
N ALA A 140 -9.18 -11.03 1.20
CA ALA A 140 -8.76 -9.83 0.47
C ALA A 140 -8.95 -10.01 -1.05
N THR A 141 -8.50 -11.14 -1.60
CA THR A 141 -8.64 -11.45 -3.04
C THR A 141 -10.11 -11.48 -3.47
N ILE A 142 -10.99 -12.11 -2.68
CA ILE A 142 -12.44 -12.19 -2.97
C ILE A 142 -13.07 -10.79 -2.89
N MET A 143 -12.75 -10.03 -1.85
CA MET A 143 -13.26 -8.67 -1.66
C MET A 143 -12.87 -7.77 -2.83
N LEU A 144 -11.59 -7.79 -3.25
CA LEU A 144 -11.07 -7.02 -4.39
C LEU A 144 -11.82 -7.33 -5.69
N ALA A 145 -12.08 -8.61 -5.97
CA ALA A 145 -12.82 -9.03 -7.16
C ALA A 145 -14.27 -8.53 -7.14
N ALA A 146 -14.91 -8.53 -5.97
CA ALA A 146 -16.31 -8.10 -5.80
C ALA A 146 -16.50 -6.59 -6.02
N ILE A 147 -15.51 -5.77 -5.62
CA ILE A 147 -15.59 -4.31 -5.72
C ILE A 147 -15.06 -3.75 -7.05
N ASP A 148 -14.48 -4.59 -7.89
CA ASP A 148 -13.79 -4.16 -9.10
C ASP A 148 -14.71 -3.40 -10.06
N ARG A 149 -14.17 -2.41 -10.76
CA ARG A 149 -14.91 -1.59 -11.72
C ARG A 149 -15.49 -2.40 -12.89
N ASN A 150 -14.90 -3.53 -13.25
CA ASN A 150 -15.40 -4.40 -14.32
C ASN A 150 -16.51 -5.33 -13.80
N THR A 151 -16.52 -5.61 -12.50
CA THR A 151 -17.60 -6.31 -11.80
C THR A 151 -18.80 -5.37 -11.61
N LEU A 152 -18.56 -4.18 -11.05
CA LEU A 152 -19.56 -3.15 -10.80
C LEU A 152 -19.77 -2.27 -12.04
N LYS A 153 -20.46 -2.80 -13.05
CA LYS A 153 -20.72 -2.14 -14.36
C LYS A 153 -21.77 -1.02 -14.29
N LEU A 154 -21.56 -0.07 -13.38
CA LEU A 154 -22.39 1.13 -13.19
C LEU A 154 -21.60 2.39 -13.55
N GLN A 155 -22.32 3.46 -13.86
CA GLN A 155 -21.74 4.79 -14.04
C GLN A 155 -21.51 5.48 -12.68
N LEU A 156 -20.63 6.48 -12.66
CA LEU A 156 -20.47 7.35 -11.51
C LEU A 156 -21.70 8.29 -11.39
N PRO A 157 -22.13 8.67 -10.18
CA PRO A 157 -21.56 8.31 -8.86
C PRO A 157 -22.03 6.97 -8.30
N ALA A 158 -23.12 6.40 -8.84
CA ALA A 158 -23.77 5.20 -8.32
C ALA A 158 -22.83 3.99 -8.12
N ARG A 159 -21.81 3.85 -8.97
CA ARG A 159 -20.79 2.80 -8.81
C ARG A 159 -20.01 2.92 -7.50
N ASP A 160 -19.62 4.13 -7.13
CA ASP A 160 -18.79 4.36 -5.94
C ASP A 160 -19.64 4.29 -4.66
N GLU A 161 -20.90 4.70 -4.74
CA GLU A 161 -21.91 4.50 -3.69
C GLU A 161 -22.18 3.02 -3.43
N LEU A 162 -22.40 2.23 -4.50
CA LEU A 162 -22.61 0.78 -4.39
C LEU A 162 -21.36 0.09 -3.82
N ARG A 163 -20.16 0.48 -4.27
CA ARG A 163 -18.91 -0.05 -3.73
C ARG A 163 -18.79 0.18 -2.22
N ALA A 164 -19.09 1.40 -1.76
CA ALA A 164 -19.10 1.71 -0.34
C ALA A 164 -20.13 0.88 0.44
N ALA A 165 -21.32 0.67 -0.12
CA ALA A 165 -22.36 -0.15 0.51
C ALA A 165 -21.90 -1.62 0.67
N ILE A 166 -21.32 -2.20 -0.38
CA ILE A 166 -20.77 -3.57 -0.35
C ILE A 166 -19.67 -3.69 0.71
N LEU A 167 -18.69 -2.78 0.69
CA LEU A 167 -17.60 -2.78 1.68
C LEU A 167 -18.13 -2.62 3.10
N THR A 168 -19.07 -1.71 3.31
CA THR A 168 -19.69 -1.50 4.63
C THR A 168 -20.35 -2.78 5.14
N SER A 169 -21.06 -3.51 4.27
CA SER A 169 -21.67 -4.79 4.64
C SER A 169 -20.63 -5.87 5.00
N MET A 170 -19.55 -5.98 4.23
CA MET A 170 -18.44 -6.89 4.54
C MET A 170 -17.78 -6.55 5.87
N LEU A 171 -17.48 -5.26 6.09
CA LEU A 171 -16.87 -4.75 7.31
C LEU A 171 -17.74 -4.98 8.55
N LEU A 172 -19.04 -4.74 8.45
CA LEU A 172 -19.98 -5.03 9.54
C LEU A 172 -20.03 -6.53 9.86
N THR A 173 -19.91 -7.40 8.86
CA THR A 173 -19.83 -8.85 9.08
C THR A 173 -18.58 -9.20 9.88
N LEU A 174 -17.42 -8.68 9.47
CA LEU A 174 -16.13 -8.88 10.16
C LEU A 174 -16.11 -8.30 11.58
N LYS A 175 -16.91 -7.26 11.86
CA LYS A 175 -17.01 -6.61 13.19
C LYS A 175 -17.63 -7.52 14.24
N TYR A 176 -18.61 -8.35 13.85
CA TYR A 176 -19.40 -9.18 14.78
C TYR A 176 -19.05 -10.68 14.72
N GLU A 177 -18.09 -11.06 13.89
CA GLU A 177 -17.53 -12.40 13.88
C GLU A 177 -16.83 -12.70 15.22
N LYS A 178 -17.18 -13.83 15.83
CA LYS A 178 -16.65 -14.29 17.13
C LYS A 178 -15.34 -15.04 16.98
#